data_AF-A0A9X7CGG1-F1
#
_entry.id   AF-A0A9X7CGG1-F1
#
_cell.length_a   1.000
_cell.length_b   1.000
_cell.length_c   1.000
_cell.angle_alpha   90.00
_cell.angle_beta   90.00
_cell.angle_gamma   90.00
#
_symmetry.space_group_name_H-M   'P 1'
#
loop_
_entity.id
_entity.type
_entity.pdbx_description
1 polymer ?
#
loop_
_entity_poly.entity_id
_entity_poly.type
_entity_poly.pdbx_seq_one_letter_code
_entity_poly.pdbx_strand_id
1 'polypeptide(L)'
;MYVNSGGGSVFAGLAIYNMLKRNKAQKTVYVDGVAASIASVIALAGDRVVVPSNAFLMIHKPWTYAAGNAIDFRKAAEDLDNIESGIMNVYKENLKEGIEIEEIQQLVDAETWLSGEEAEKYFNIEVVEAKEVAACSSDYFDKYQKTPSKVVAKSPSLPKNDLNEQLKIQNALDLLEL
;
A
#
# COMPACT_ATOMS: atom_id res chain seq x y z
N MET A 1 -0.04 9.18 12.51
CA MET A 1 -0.57 9.10 11.13
C MET A 1 -0.91 7.64 10.87
N TYR A 2 -2.07 7.36 10.28
CA TYR A 2 -2.47 5.99 9.92
C TYR A 2 -2.45 5.84 8.40
N VAL A 3 -1.93 4.71 7.90
CA VAL A 3 -1.77 4.42 6.48
C VAL A 3 -2.46 3.09 6.18
N ASN A 4 -3.43 3.15 5.27
CA ASN A 4 -4.03 2.00 4.61
C ASN A 4 -4.26 2.38 3.15
N SER A 5 -3.23 2.26 2.34
CA SER A 5 -3.21 2.77 0.96
C SER A 5 -2.35 1.88 0.08
N GLY A 6 -2.86 1.61 -1.12
CA GLY A 6 -2.08 0.97 -2.16
C GLY A 6 -1.35 1.92 -3.10
N GLY A 7 -1.08 3.15 -2.68
CA GLY A 7 -0.24 4.09 -3.43
C GLY A 7 -1.02 4.98 -4.40
N GLY A 8 -0.33 5.50 -5.42
CA GLY A 8 -0.87 6.53 -6.32
C GLY A 8 0.23 7.33 -7.02
N SER A 9 0.01 8.64 -7.19
CA SER A 9 0.96 9.53 -7.85
C SER A 9 2.28 9.64 -7.06
N VAL A 10 3.40 9.33 -7.74
CA VAL A 10 4.74 9.38 -7.14
C VAL A 10 5.09 10.78 -6.66
N PHE A 11 4.86 11.81 -7.49
CA PHE A 11 5.18 13.18 -7.12
C PHE A 11 4.34 13.70 -5.96
N ALA A 12 3.05 13.35 -5.91
CA ALA A 12 2.21 13.70 -4.77
C ALA A 12 2.69 13.03 -3.49
N GLY A 13 3.07 11.75 -3.56
CA GLY A 13 3.58 11.03 -2.40
C GLY A 13 4.94 11.54 -1.92
N LEU A 14 5.87 11.85 -2.83
CA LEU A 14 7.14 12.50 -2.48
C LEU A 14 6.93 13.89 -1.88
N ALA A 15 5.94 14.66 -2.36
CA ALA A 15 5.59 15.93 -1.75
C ALA A 15 5.09 15.75 -0.31
N ILE A 16 4.23 14.76 -0.06
CA ILE A 16 3.76 14.40 1.29
C ILE A 16 4.93 13.96 2.17
N TYR A 17 5.79 13.04 1.70
CA TYR A 17 6.98 12.60 2.42
C TYR A 17 7.84 13.80 2.84
N ASN A 18 8.16 14.69 1.90
CA ASN A 18 8.98 15.87 2.16
C ASN A 18 8.31 16.86 3.12
N MET A 19 6.99 17.03 3.04
CA MET A 19 6.25 17.85 4.01
C MET A 19 6.34 17.27 5.43
N LEU A 20 6.21 15.95 5.56
CA LEU A 20 6.32 15.25 6.84
C LEU A 20 7.74 15.32 7.41
N LYS A 21 8.78 15.12 6.59
CA LYS A 21 10.18 15.23 7.02
C LYS A 21 10.57 16.64 7.45
N ARG A 22 10.02 17.69 6.82
CA ARG A 22 10.23 19.08 7.25
C ARG A 22 9.52 19.43 8.56
N ASN A 23 8.50 18.66 8.94
CA ASN A 23 7.76 18.91 10.17
C ASN A 23 8.57 18.43 11.39
N LYS A 24 8.80 19.36 12.32
CA LYS A 24 9.60 19.14 13.54
C LYS A 24 8.87 18.34 14.63
N ALA A 25 7.56 18.13 14.50
CA ALA A 25 6.83 17.29 15.43
C ALA A 25 7.34 15.84 15.38
N GLN A 26 7.22 15.13 16.51
CA GLN A 26 7.44 13.69 16.53
C GLN A 26 6.27 12.99 15.83
N LYS A 27 6.57 12.10 14.89
CA LYS A 27 5.62 11.47 13.97
C LYS A 27 5.68 9.97 14.18
N THR A 28 4.62 9.40 14.73
CA THR A 28 4.40 7.95 14.67
C THR A 28 3.47 7.62 13.50
N VAL A 29 3.91 6.69 12.67
CA VAL A 29 3.14 6.15 11.55
C VAL A 29 2.71 4.74 11.86
N TYR A 30 1.44 4.44 11.65
CA TYR A 30 0.87 3.11 11.78
C TYR A 30 0.43 2.63 10.40
N VAL A 31 0.91 1.47 9.96
CA VAL A 31 0.41 0.80 8.76
C VAL A 31 -0.66 -0.18 9.22
N ASP A 32 -1.94 0.18 9.08
CA ASP A 32 -3.02 -0.63 9.65
C ASP A 32 -3.30 -1.90 8.85
N GLY A 33 -3.10 -1.84 7.53
CA GLY A 33 -3.33 -3.00 6.65
C GLY A 33 -2.32 -3.07 5.52
N VAL A 34 -2.24 -2.01 4.71
CA VAL A 34 -1.27 -1.96 3.61
C VAL A 34 -0.69 -0.57 3.40
N ALA A 35 0.62 -0.52 3.13
CA ALA A 35 1.32 0.63 2.59
C ALA A 35 2.05 0.17 1.31
N ALA A 36 1.34 0.18 0.19
CA ALA A 36 1.84 -0.34 -1.09
C ALA A 36 2.25 0.78 -2.05
N SER A 37 3.29 0.53 -2.85
CA SER A 37 3.87 1.50 -3.78
C SER A 37 4.23 2.82 -3.06
N ILE A 38 3.92 4.01 -3.60
CA ILE A 38 4.34 5.29 -2.99
C ILE A 38 3.82 5.48 -1.55
N ALA A 39 2.81 4.72 -1.11
CA ALA A 39 2.38 4.73 0.29
C ALA A 39 3.43 4.15 1.24
N SER A 40 4.27 3.20 0.80
CA SER A 40 5.41 2.69 1.59
C SER A 40 6.43 3.80 1.85
N VAL A 41 6.74 4.60 0.82
CA VAL A 41 7.61 5.78 0.92
C VAL A 41 7.05 6.79 1.92
N ILE A 42 5.75 7.12 1.82
CA ILE A 42 5.09 8.02 2.77
C ILE A 42 5.14 7.46 4.19
N ALA A 43 4.96 6.15 4.36
CA ALA A 43 4.95 5.52 5.67
C ALA A 43 6.31 5.69 6.39
N LEU A 44 7.40 5.60 5.62
CA LEU A 44 8.77 5.80 6.09
C LEU A 44 9.13 7.26 6.42
N ALA A 45 8.19 8.21 6.30
CA ALA A 45 8.41 9.58 6.79
C ALA A 45 8.33 9.71 8.32
N GLY A 46 7.85 8.67 9.01
CA GLY A 46 7.72 8.63 10.46
C GLY A 46 9.07 8.61 11.18
N ASP A 47 9.14 9.22 12.36
CA ASP A 47 10.28 8.99 13.27
C ASP A 47 10.16 7.61 13.95
N ARG A 48 8.94 7.09 14.02
CA ARG A 48 8.61 5.72 14.43
C ARG A 48 7.57 5.17 13.47
N VAL A 49 7.81 3.99 12.90
CA VAL A 49 6.89 3.32 11.98
C VAL A 49 6.49 1.99 12.59
N VAL A 50 5.21 1.78 12.79
CA VAL A 50 4.63 0.61 13.46
C VAL A 50 3.81 -0.18 12.44
N VAL A 51 4.13 -1.46 12.30
CA VAL A 51 3.49 -2.35 11.32
C VAL A 51 3.04 -3.64 12.04
N PRO A 52 1.74 -3.93 12.13
CA PRO A 52 1.25 -5.21 12.61
C PRO A 52 1.80 -6.39 11.79
N SER A 53 2.00 -7.55 12.41
CA SER A 53 2.51 -8.74 11.72
C SER A 53 1.62 -9.24 10.57
N ASN A 54 0.34 -8.87 10.55
CA ASN A 54 -0.61 -9.17 9.48
C ASN A 54 -0.80 -8.03 8.45
N ALA A 55 -0.07 -6.92 8.58
CA ALA A 55 -0.05 -5.83 7.62
C ALA A 55 1.11 -5.97 6.62
N PHE A 56 1.02 -5.25 5.50
CA PHE A 56 1.95 -5.36 4.39
C PHE A 56 2.54 -4.02 3.95
N LEU A 57 3.83 -4.01 3.65
CA LEU A 57 4.44 -3.04 2.75
C LEU A 57 4.55 -3.69 1.37
N MET A 58 4.40 -2.90 0.31
CA MET A 58 4.78 -3.35 -1.03
C MET A 58 5.66 -2.31 -1.70
N ILE A 59 6.75 -2.78 -2.27
CA ILE A 59 7.73 -1.97 -2.98
C ILE A 59 7.90 -2.51 -4.40
N HIS A 60 7.92 -1.61 -5.37
CA HIS A 60 8.03 -1.95 -6.79
C HIS A 60 8.50 -0.75 -7.60
N LYS A 61 8.95 -0.98 -8.84
CA LYS A 61 9.35 0.09 -9.75
C LYS A 61 8.20 1.08 -9.99
N PRO A 62 8.50 2.38 -10.17
CA PRO A 62 7.50 3.30 -10.71
C PRO A 62 7.12 2.86 -12.12
N TRP A 63 5.85 3.05 -12.48
CA TRP A 63 5.37 2.72 -13.81
C TRP A 63 4.37 3.77 -14.29
N THR A 64 4.16 3.80 -15.61
CA THR A 64 3.22 4.72 -16.26
C THR A 64 2.58 4.06 -17.48
N TYR A 65 1.52 4.67 -17.99
CA TYR A 65 1.04 4.42 -19.35
C TYR A 65 1.60 5.49 -20.28
N ALA A 66 2.19 5.06 -21.39
CA ALA A 66 2.74 5.95 -22.42
C ALA A 66 2.21 5.56 -23.81
N ALA A 67 2.12 6.52 -24.71
CA ALA A 67 1.79 6.32 -26.11
C ALA A 67 2.68 7.24 -26.96
N GLY A 68 3.28 6.70 -28.01
CA GLY A 68 4.23 7.43 -28.83
C GLY A 68 5.09 6.50 -29.69
N ASN A 69 6.17 7.06 -30.23
CA ASN A 69 7.15 6.32 -31.02
C ASN A 69 8.31 5.80 -30.14
N ALA A 70 9.30 5.16 -30.76
CA ALA A 70 10.43 4.57 -30.06
C ALA A 70 11.31 5.58 -29.30
N ILE A 71 11.35 6.86 -29.70
CA ILE A 71 12.06 7.92 -28.98
C ILE A 71 11.27 8.25 -27.70
N ASP A 72 9.96 8.42 -27.82
CA ASP A 72 9.08 8.73 -26.68
C ASP A 72 9.14 7.63 -25.62
N PHE A 73 9.15 6.35 -26.03
CA PHE A 73 9.24 5.23 -25.09
C PHE A 73 10.60 5.12 -24.40
N ARG A 74 11.71 5.40 -25.10
CA ARG A 74 13.03 5.46 -24.44
C ARG A 74 13.09 6.60 -23.44
N LYS A 75 12.50 7.75 -23.78
CA LYS A 75 12.43 8.88 -22.87
C LYS A 75 11.59 8.57 -21.63
N ALA A 76 10.43 7.92 -21.82
CA ALA A 76 9.58 7.50 -20.72
C ALA A 76 10.29 6.50 -19.79
N ALA A 77 11.08 5.56 -20.32
CA ALA A 77 11.88 4.65 -19.52
C ALA A 77 12.94 5.39 -18.70
N GLU A 78 13.70 6.28 -19.34
CA GLU A 78 14.70 7.12 -18.65
C GLU A 78 14.06 7.97 -17.54
N ASP A 79 12.88 8.54 -17.77
CA ASP A 79 12.15 9.31 -16.77
C ASP A 79 11.73 8.45 -15.58
N LEU A 80 11.30 7.20 -15.80
CA LEU A 80 10.98 6.27 -14.73
C LEU A 80 12.22 5.89 -13.91
N ASP A 81 13.37 5.65 -14.54
CA ASP A 81 14.64 5.37 -13.84
C ASP A 81 15.07 6.55 -12.96
N ASN A 82 14.89 7.78 -13.44
CA ASN A 82 15.15 9.00 -12.67
C ASN A 82 14.19 9.15 -11.48
N ILE A 83 12.90 8.85 -11.68
CA ILE A 83 11.90 8.88 -10.60
C ILE A 83 12.22 7.83 -9.54
N GLU A 84 12.61 6.63 -9.97
CA GLU A 84 13.00 5.53 -9.10
C GLU A 84 14.17 5.91 -8.20
N SER A 85 15.17 6.62 -8.74
CA SER A 85 16.31 7.10 -7.95
C SER A 85 15.86 7.94 -6.73
N GLY A 86 14.81 8.76 -6.89
CA GLY A 86 14.22 9.52 -5.78
C GLY A 86 13.54 8.64 -4.74
N ILE A 87 12.85 7.58 -5.16
CA ILE A 87 12.24 6.58 -4.27
C ILE A 87 13.32 5.80 -3.52
N MET A 88 14.37 5.35 -4.21
CA MET A 88 15.48 4.58 -3.64
C MET A 88 16.26 5.38 -2.60
N ASN A 89 16.39 6.70 -2.78
CA ASN A 89 16.98 7.56 -1.75
C ASN A 89 16.18 7.54 -0.43
N VAL A 90 14.85 7.55 -0.50
CA VAL A 90 14.01 7.43 0.71
C VAL A 90 14.19 6.06 1.37
N TYR A 91 14.21 4.98 0.58
CA TYR A 91 14.48 3.66 1.15
C TYR A 91 15.84 3.60 1.83
N LYS A 92 16.88 4.13 1.17
CA LYS A 92 18.24 4.22 1.71
C LYS A 92 18.31 4.94 3.05
N GLU A 93 17.58 6.05 3.21
CA GLU A 93 17.52 6.81 4.47
C GLU A 93 16.90 6.03 5.64
N ASN A 94 16.09 5.01 5.34
CA ASN A 94 15.30 4.28 6.32
C ASN A 94 15.73 2.82 6.50
N LEU A 95 16.87 2.42 5.92
CA LEU A 95 17.40 1.07 6.06
C LEU A 95 17.81 0.77 7.50
N LYS A 96 17.61 -0.49 7.86
CA LYS A 96 18.24 -1.06 9.05
C LYS A 96 19.75 -1.14 8.85
N GLU A 97 20.50 -1.00 9.94
CA GLU A 97 21.96 -1.07 9.90
C GLU A 97 22.43 -2.40 9.29
N GLY A 98 23.38 -2.31 8.35
CA GLY A 98 23.97 -3.46 7.66
C GLY A 98 23.20 -3.99 6.44
N ILE A 99 22.07 -3.37 6.07
CA ILE A 99 21.37 -3.67 4.82
C ILE A 99 21.91 -2.79 3.70
N GLU A 100 22.29 -3.41 2.59
CA GLU A 100 22.76 -2.71 1.39
C GLU A 100 21.58 -2.30 0.50
N ILE A 101 21.71 -1.15 -0.17
CA ILE A 101 20.62 -0.60 -1.00
C ILE A 101 20.33 -1.49 -2.22
N GLU A 102 21.33 -2.24 -2.68
CA GLU A 102 21.23 -3.19 -3.79
C GLU A 102 20.27 -4.34 -3.48
N GLU A 103 20.13 -4.75 -2.21
CA GLU A 103 19.13 -5.74 -1.81
C GLU A 103 17.73 -5.20 -2.03
N ILE A 104 17.49 -3.94 -1.64
CA ILE A 104 16.20 -3.28 -1.85
C ILE A 104 15.92 -3.10 -3.34
N GLN A 105 16.94 -2.78 -4.14
CA GLN A 105 16.79 -2.67 -5.59
C GLN A 105 16.25 -3.98 -6.18
N GLN A 106 16.77 -5.13 -5.77
CA GLN A 106 16.27 -6.43 -6.22
C GLN A 106 14.82 -6.67 -5.83
N LEU A 107 14.41 -6.24 -4.62
CA LEU A 107 13.01 -6.34 -4.17
C LEU A 107 12.08 -5.40 -4.95
N VAL A 108 12.53 -4.19 -5.27
CA VAL A 108 11.80 -3.21 -6.08
C VAL A 108 11.63 -3.71 -7.51
N ASP A 109 12.68 -4.26 -8.12
CA ASP A 109 12.65 -4.86 -9.46
C ASP A 109 11.68 -6.05 -9.51
N ALA A 110 11.58 -6.79 -8.41
CA ALA A 110 10.75 -7.97 -8.32
C ALA A 110 9.28 -7.70 -7.98
N GLU A 111 8.84 -6.46 -7.73
CA GLU A 111 7.51 -6.17 -7.13
C GLU A 111 7.27 -7.02 -5.87
N THR A 112 7.82 -6.58 -4.73
CA THR A 112 7.83 -7.39 -3.51
C THR A 112 6.81 -6.91 -2.49
N TRP A 113 6.03 -7.85 -1.98
CA TRP A 113 5.15 -7.68 -0.83
C TRP A 113 5.83 -8.24 0.41
N LEU A 114 5.98 -7.40 1.43
CA LEU A 114 6.65 -7.69 2.69
C LEU A 114 5.61 -7.62 3.81
N SER A 115 5.42 -8.69 4.55
CA SER A 115 4.74 -8.63 5.85
C SER A 115 5.49 -7.69 6.81
N GLY A 116 4.86 -7.29 7.92
CA GLY A 116 5.54 -6.51 8.97
C GLY A 116 6.87 -7.12 9.40
N GLU A 117 6.90 -8.44 9.65
CA GLU A 117 8.11 -9.19 10.04
C GLU A 117 9.18 -9.21 8.95
N GLU A 118 8.79 -9.28 7.67
CA GLU A 118 9.75 -9.24 6.56
C GLU A 118 10.29 -7.83 6.34
N ALA A 119 9.43 -6.81 6.43
CA ALA A 119 9.83 -5.42 6.27
C ALA A 119 10.80 -4.97 7.38
N GLU A 120 10.69 -5.49 8.61
CA GLU A 120 11.60 -5.20 9.72
C GLU A 120 13.02 -5.75 9.53
N LYS A 121 13.21 -6.70 8.60
CA LYS A 121 14.55 -7.16 8.23
C LYS A 121 15.30 -6.08 7.45
N TYR A 122 14.58 -5.23 6.71
CA TYR A 122 15.15 -4.27 5.77
C TYR A 122 15.11 -2.82 6.25
N PHE A 123 14.04 -2.43 6.94
CA PHE A 123 13.78 -1.05 7.34
C PHE A 123 13.73 -0.88 8.86
N ASN A 124 14.00 0.34 9.34
CA ASN A 124 13.82 0.73 10.74
C ASN A 124 12.33 0.88 11.09
N ILE A 125 11.63 -0.25 11.18
CA ILE A 125 10.22 -0.33 11.57
C ILE A 125 10.08 -1.19 12.83
N GLU A 126 9.00 -0.97 13.57
CA GLU A 126 8.61 -1.76 14.73
C GLU A 126 7.46 -2.67 14.37
N VAL A 127 7.62 -3.97 14.60
CA VAL A 127 6.55 -4.94 14.42
C VAL A 127 5.75 -5.10 15.71
N VAL A 128 4.43 -5.10 15.58
CA VAL A 128 3.50 -5.36 16.69
C VAL A 128 2.60 -6.54 16.35
N GLU A 129 1.95 -7.11 17.37
CA GLU A 129 0.98 -8.17 17.15
C GLU A 129 -0.12 -7.75 16.19
N ALA A 130 -0.56 -8.72 15.38
CA ALA A 130 -1.69 -8.58 14.49
C ALA A 130 -2.90 -8.00 15.22
N LYS A 131 -3.43 -6.90 14.71
CA LYS A 131 -4.75 -6.39 15.09
C LYS A 131 -5.75 -6.79 14.02
N GLU A 132 -7.01 -6.99 14.38
CA GLU A 132 -8.10 -7.19 13.42
C GLU A 132 -8.10 -6.01 12.44
N VAL A 133 -7.65 -6.26 11.22
CA VAL A 133 -7.63 -5.26 10.15
C VAL A 133 -8.90 -5.44 9.35
N ALA A 134 -9.64 -4.36 9.14
CA ALA A 134 -10.68 -4.34 8.11
C ALA A 134 -9.99 -4.42 6.74
N ALA A 135 -9.74 -5.64 6.25
CA ALA A 135 -9.32 -5.86 4.88
C ALA A 135 -10.50 -5.47 3.98
N CYS A 136 -10.50 -4.24 3.48
CA CYS A 136 -11.37 -3.85 2.38
C CYS A 136 -10.90 -4.61 1.14
N SER A 137 -11.42 -5.82 0.94
CA SER A 137 -11.24 -6.57 -0.30
C SER A 137 -11.78 -5.71 -1.43
N SER A 138 -10.88 -5.18 -2.25
CA SER A 138 -11.22 -4.35 -3.40
C SER A 138 -10.34 -4.74 -4.57
N ASP A 139 -10.89 -4.64 -5.77
CA ASP A 139 -10.22 -4.84 -7.06
C ASP A 139 -9.04 -3.84 -7.28
N TYR A 140 -8.82 -2.94 -6.30
CA TYR A 140 -7.77 -1.93 -6.28
C TYR A 140 -6.37 -2.50 -6.51
N PHE A 141 -6.11 -3.73 -6.03
CA PHE A 141 -4.81 -4.38 -6.12
C PHE A 141 -4.63 -5.27 -7.36
N ASP A 142 -5.64 -5.38 -8.22
CA ASP A 142 -5.61 -6.23 -9.43
C ASP A 142 -4.59 -5.75 -10.48
N LYS A 143 -4.19 -4.48 -10.37
CA LYS A 143 -3.14 -3.88 -11.22
C LYS A 143 -1.71 -4.33 -10.86
N TYR A 144 -1.52 -5.01 -9.72
CA TYR A 144 -0.23 -5.51 -9.27
C TYR A 144 -0.12 -7.01 -9.55
N GLN A 145 1.06 -7.45 -9.97
CA GLN A 145 1.25 -8.80 -10.51
C GLN A 145 1.43 -9.86 -9.42
N LYS A 146 1.92 -9.47 -8.24
CA LYS A 146 2.36 -10.39 -7.17
C LYS A 146 1.61 -10.20 -5.86
N THR A 147 0.40 -9.63 -5.92
CA THR A 147 -0.44 -9.42 -4.73
C THR A 147 -0.71 -10.74 -3.98
N PRO A 148 -0.39 -10.83 -2.67
CA PRO A 148 -0.66 -12.02 -1.88
C PRO A 148 -2.16 -12.30 -1.74
N SER A 149 -2.55 -13.57 -1.74
CA SER A 149 -3.96 -14.00 -1.60
C SER A 149 -4.62 -13.49 -0.31
N LYS A 150 -3.85 -13.30 0.77
CA LYS A 150 -4.33 -12.74 2.03
C LYS A 150 -4.72 -11.26 1.93
N VAL A 151 -4.12 -10.50 1.03
CA VAL A 151 -4.45 -9.10 0.77
C VAL A 151 -5.74 -8.97 -0.05
N VAL A 152 -5.99 -9.94 -0.94
CA VAL A 152 -7.17 -10.01 -1.81
C VAL A 152 -8.29 -10.87 -1.21
N ALA A 153 -8.14 -11.37 0.02
CA ALA A 153 -9.12 -12.24 0.66
C ALA A 153 -10.45 -11.49 0.77
N LYS A 154 -11.44 -11.92 -0.02
CA LYS A 154 -12.80 -11.38 0.01
C LYS A 154 -13.31 -11.49 1.44
N SER A 155 -13.81 -10.38 1.99
CA SER A 155 -14.66 -10.45 3.18
C SER A 155 -15.74 -11.51 2.94
N PRO A 156 -16.14 -12.32 3.94
CA PRO A 156 -17.35 -13.11 3.80
C PRO A 156 -18.44 -12.16 3.31
N SER A 157 -19.02 -12.45 2.15
CA SER A 157 -20.03 -11.58 1.56
C SER A 157 -21.05 -11.28 2.63
N LEU A 158 -21.27 -10.00 2.94
CA LEU A 158 -22.46 -9.59 3.67
C LEU A 158 -23.63 -10.35 3.05
N PRO A 159 -24.49 -11.03 3.85
CA PRO A 159 -25.61 -11.77 3.31
C PRO A 159 -26.32 -10.84 2.34
N LYS A 160 -26.41 -11.26 1.08
CA LYS A 160 -27.13 -10.48 0.07
C LYS A 160 -28.49 -10.21 0.70
N ASN A 161 -28.84 -8.93 0.89
CA ASN A 161 -30.21 -8.57 1.22
C ASN A 161 -31.07 -9.24 0.13
N ASP A 162 -31.71 -10.35 0.48
CA ASP A 162 -32.55 -11.06 -0.44
C ASP A 162 -33.79 -10.18 -0.59
N LEU A 163 -33.78 -9.38 -1.66
CA LEU A 163 -34.90 -8.53 -2.04
C LEU A 163 -36.22 -9.32 -2.03
N ASN A 164 -36.18 -10.63 -2.30
CA ASN A 164 -37.36 -11.48 -2.21
C ASN A 164 -37.84 -11.72 -0.77
N GLU A 165 -36.96 -11.80 0.22
CA GLU A 165 -37.37 -11.84 1.64
C GLU A 165 -37.95 -10.51 2.09
N GLN A 166 -37.34 -9.38 1.70
CA GLN A 166 -37.88 -8.06 2.03
C GLN A 166 -39.24 -7.81 1.38
N LEU A 167 -39.44 -8.23 0.12
CA LEU A 167 -40.74 -8.18 -0.56
C LEU A 167 -41.78 -9.08 0.11
N LYS A 168 -41.39 -10.27 0.60
CA LYS A 168 -42.30 -11.14 1.36
C LYS A 168 -42.71 -10.52 2.69
N ILE A 169 -41.77 -9.90 3.40
CA ILE A 169 -42.05 -9.24 4.69
C ILE A 169 -42.91 -8.00 4.48
N GLN A 170 -42.63 -7.19 3.46
CA GLN A 170 -43.44 -6.02 3.13
C GLN A 170 -44.88 -6.42 2.75
N ASN A 171 -45.04 -7.41 1.86
CA ASN A 171 -46.36 -7.90 1.49
C ASN A 171 -47.14 -8.49 2.68
N ALA A 172 -46.45 -9.12 3.63
CA ALA A 172 -47.08 -9.65 4.85
C ALA A 172 -47.49 -8.53 5.82
N LEU A 173 -46.74 -7.43 5.88
CA LEU A 173 -47.10 -6.25 6.68
C LEU A 173 -48.28 -5.49 6.07
N ASP A 174 -48.29 -5.32 4.75
CA ASP A 174 -49.39 -4.65 4.03
C ASP A 174 -50.72 -5.43 4.15
N LEU A 175 -50.66 -6.76 4.33
CA LEU A 175 -51.83 -7.62 4.59
C LEU A 175 -52.37 -7.53 6.03
N LEU A 176 -51.58 -7.02 6.98
CA LEU A 176 -51.97 -6.84 8.37
C LEU A 176 -52.56 -5.43 8.65
N GLU A 177 -52.46 -4.51 7.69
CA GLU A 177 -53.02 -3.15 7.76
C GLU A 177 -54.41 -3.01 7.09
N LEU A 178 -55.06 -4.14 6.71
CA LEU A 178 -56.45 -4.23 6.23
C LEU A 178 -57.38 -4.83 7.28
#